data_AF-D6SSZ5-F1
#
_entry.id   AF-D6SSZ5-F1
#
_cell.length_a   1.000
_cell.length_b   1.000
_cell.length_c   1.000
_cell.angle_alpha   90.00
_cell.angle_beta   90.00
_cell.angle_gamma   90.00
#
_symmetry.space_group_name_H-M   'P 1'
#
loop_
_entity.id
_entity.type
_entity.pdbx_description
1 polymer ?
#
loop_
_entity_poly.entity_id
_entity_poly.type
_entity_poly.pdbx_seq_one_letter_code
_entity_poly.pdbx_strand_id
1 'polypeptide(L)'
;MSIKDFFDREKISPLLKLPDEMREKLFSGTHLSRREKYVMANLYYLDSWNKLDEYQNLLPAMADLELSECLESIDILEEEGFISRKGQKIILRIKPITYK
;
A
#
# COMPACT_ATOMS: atom_id res chain seq x y z
N MET A 1 1.77 2.61 23.46
CA MET A 1 2.72 3.51 22.77
C MET A 1 2.06 3.94 21.47
N SER A 2 1.96 5.24 21.18
CA SER A 2 1.35 5.70 19.93
C SER A 2 2.30 5.50 18.75
N ILE A 3 1.77 5.45 17.53
CA ILE A 3 2.61 5.32 16.33
C ILE A 3 3.50 6.56 16.15
N LYS A 4 3.03 7.72 16.61
CA LYS A 4 3.81 8.96 16.61
C LYS A 4 5.02 8.82 17.53
N ASP A 5 4.82 8.28 18.73
CA ASP A 5 5.92 8.00 19.67
C ASP A 5 6.93 7.01 19.07
N PHE A 6 6.47 6.03 18.29
CA PHE A 6 7.34 5.12 17.57
C PHE A 6 8.21 5.85 16.53
N PHE A 7 7.60 6.63 15.62
CA PHE A 7 8.36 7.36 14.59
C PHE A 7 9.32 8.40 15.18
N ASP A 8 8.88 9.13 16.21
CA ASP A 8 9.69 10.13 16.90
C ASP A 8 10.88 9.47 17.63
N ARG A 9 10.66 8.31 18.28
CA ARG A 9 11.73 7.55 18.97
C ARG A 9 12.74 6.97 17.99
N GLU A 10 12.27 6.36 16.90
CA GLU A 10 13.15 5.73 15.90
C GLU A 10 13.82 6.77 14.98
N LYS A 11 13.45 8.06 15.07
CA LYS A 11 13.89 9.14 14.18
C LYS A 11 13.63 8.82 12.70
N ILE A 12 12.58 8.06 12.42
CA ILE A 12 12.17 7.67 11.08
C ILE A 12 11.05 8.61 10.65
N SER A 13 11.19 9.26 9.50
CA SER A 13 10.09 10.03 8.91
C SER A 13 9.01 9.09 8.35
N PRO A 14 7.72 9.35 8.60
CA PRO A 14 6.66 8.54 8.01
C PRO A 14 6.73 8.63 6.48
N LEU A 15 6.70 7.47 5.82
CA LEU A 15 6.77 7.40 4.36
C LEU A 15 5.45 7.86 3.71
N LEU A 16 4.33 7.72 4.41
CA LEU A 16 2.98 8.00 3.91
C LEU A 16 2.27 9.07 4.75
N LYS A 17 1.59 10.00 4.08
CA LYS A 17 0.60 10.88 4.72
C LYS A 17 -0.69 10.06 4.89
N LEU A 18 -0.84 9.40 6.04
CA LEU A 18 -1.99 8.56 6.36
C LEU A 18 -3.03 9.35 7.20
N PRO A 19 -4.27 9.53 6.69
CA PRO A 19 -5.40 9.95 7.51
C PRO A 19 -5.58 9.00 8.71
N ASP A 20 -6.09 9.51 9.84
CA ASP A 20 -6.20 8.74 11.08
C ASP A 20 -7.08 7.48 10.91
N GLU A 21 -8.17 7.59 10.14
CA GLU A 21 -9.05 6.45 9.80
C GLU A 21 -8.30 5.33 9.04
N MET A 22 -7.48 5.71 8.05
CA MET A 22 -6.68 4.75 7.27
C MET A 22 -5.50 4.19 8.07
N ARG A 23 -4.98 4.97 9.01
CA ARG A 23 -3.95 4.51 9.95
C ARG A 23 -4.52 3.41 10.84
N GLU A 24 -5.73 3.56 11.35
CA GLU A 24 -6.39 2.51 12.13
C GLU A 24 -6.55 1.25 11.29
N LYS A 25 -7.16 1.33 10.11
CA LYS A 25 -7.32 0.17 9.19
C LYS A 25 -5.99 -0.52 8.87
N LEU A 26 -4.91 0.25 8.65
CA LEU A 26 -3.61 -0.31 8.30
C LEU A 26 -2.90 -1.01 9.46
N PHE A 27 -3.03 -0.50 10.69
CA PHE A 27 -2.23 -0.93 11.84
C PHE A 27 -3.01 -1.68 12.93
N SER A 28 -4.35 -1.61 12.98
CA SER A 28 -5.18 -2.27 14.01
C SER A 28 -5.38 -3.78 13.79
N GLY A 29 -4.90 -4.33 12.67
CA GLY A 29 -4.71 -5.78 12.47
C GLY A 29 -5.95 -6.55 11.99
N THR A 30 -7.15 -5.97 11.99
CA THR A 30 -8.40 -6.67 11.60
C THR A 30 -8.80 -6.48 10.14
N HIS A 31 -8.36 -5.40 9.48
CA HIS A 31 -8.83 -5.04 8.13
C HIS A 31 -7.95 -5.56 6.99
N LEU A 32 -6.64 -5.55 7.18
CA LEU A 32 -5.68 -6.02 6.17
C LEU A 32 -4.83 -7.13 6.76
N SER A 33 -4.70 -8.25 6.04
CA SER A 33 -3.74 -9.29 6.42
C SER A 33 -2.31 -8.84 6.08
N ARG A 34 -1.35 -9.68 6.44
CA ARG A 34 0.05 -9.46 6.08
C ARG A 34 0.25 -9.41 4.56
N ARG A 35 -0.52 -10.18 3.80
CA ARG A 35 -0.44 -10.26 2.33
C ARG A 35 -0.86 -8.94 1.69
N GLU A 36 -2.01 -8.38 2.07
CA GLU A 36 -2.49 -7.13 1.48
C GLU A 36 -1.57 -5.96 1.83
N LYS A 37 -1.02 -5.94 3.07
CA LYS A 37 -0.01 -4.94 3.45
C LYS A 37 1.26 -5.06 2.61
N TYR A 38 1.67 -6.28 2.27
CA TYR A 38 2.84 -6.53 1.44
C TYR A 38 2.61 -6.15 -0.03
N VAL A 39 1.46 -6.50 -0.60
CA VAL A 39 1.04 -6.06 -1.93
C VAL A 39 0.97 -4.54 -2.00
N MET A 40 0.38 -3.90 -0.98
CA MET A 40 0.30 -2.44 -0.89
C MET A 40 1.69 -1.80 -0.89
N ALA A 41 2.65 -2.33 -0.13
CA ALA A 41 4.02 -1.84 -0.12
C ALA A 41 4.69 -1.92 -1.50
N ASN A 42 4.49 -3.01 -2.24
CA ASN A 42 5.00 -3.17 -3.59
C ASN A 42 4.34 -2.21 -4.60
N LEU A 43 3.05 -1.91 -4.45
CA LEU A 43 2.38 -0.88 -5.27
C LEU A 43 3.00 0.52 -5.05
N TYR A 44 3.32 0.88 -3.80
CA TYR A 44 4.04 2.14 -3.53
C TYR A 44 5.44 2.17 -4.13
N TYR A 45 6.11 1.03 -4.14
CA TYR A 45 7.42 0.90 -4.78
C TYR A 45 7.33 1.04 -6.31
N LEU A 46 6.29 0.48 -6.93
CA LEU A 46 6.03 0.69 -8.36
C LEU A 46 5.70 2.16 -8.67
N ASP A 47 4.91 2.82 -7.82
CA ASP A 47 4.60 4.25 -7.99
C ASP A 47 5.84 5.13 -7.84
N SER A 48 6.79 4.78 -6.96
CA SER A 48 8.05 5.52 -6.81
C SER A 48 8.94 5.48 -8.05
N TRP A 49 8.76 4.44 -8.88
CA TRP A 49 9.47 4.26 -10.15
C TRP A 49 8.65 4.68 -11.36
N ASN A 50 7.45 5.26 -11.15
CA ASN A 50 6.51 5.60 -12.21
C ASN A 50 6.12 4.38 -13.10
N LYS A 51 6.08 3.18 -12.50
CA LYS A 51 5.74 1.89 -13.14
C LYS A 51 4.42 1.29 -12.64
N LEU A 52 3.59 2.06 -11.97
CA LEU A 52 2.33 1.57 -11.39
C LEU A 52 1.37 1.03 -12.47
N ASP A 53 1.41 1.58 -13.68
CA ASP A 53 0.62 1.09 -14.82
C ASP A 53 1.05 -0.32 -15.30
N GLU A 54 2.23 -0.80 -14.90
CA GLU A 54 2.78 -2.12 -15.25
C GLU A 54 2.56 -3.16 -14.14
N TYR A 55 1.73 -2.86 -13.12
CA TYR A 55 1.63 -3.70 -11.91
C TYR A 55 1.27 -5.16 -12.22
N GLN A 56 0.42 -5.44 -13.22
CA GLN A 56 0.03 -6.82 -13.54
C GLN A 56 1.22 -7.67 -13.99
N ASN A 57 2.26 -7.06 -14.55
CA ASN A 57 3.46 -7.75 -15.04
C ASN A 57 4.54 -7.84 -13.96
N LEU A 58 4.66 -6.81 -13.11
CA LEU A 58 5.78 -6.67 -12.17
C LEU A 58 5.43 -7.15 -10.76
N LEU A 59 4.20 -6.93 -10.31
CA LEU A 59 3.76 -7.21 -8.95
C LEU A 59 3.85 -8.70 -8.58
N PRO A 60 3.47 -9.67 -9.44
CA PRO A 60 3.59 -11.09 -9.10
C PRO A 60 5.02 -11.50 -8.74
N ALA A 61 6.00 -11.07 -9.55
CA ALA A 61 7.41 -11.36 -9.33
C ALA A 61 7.98 -10.64 -8.09
N MET A 62 7.52 -9.42 -7.82
CA MET A 62 7.98 -8.65 -6.65
C MET A 62 7.36 -9.14 -5.33
N ALA A 63 6.10 -9.57 -5.39
CA ALA A 63 5.36 -10.05 -4.24
C ALA A 63 5.60 -11.54 -3.95
N ASP A 64 6.23 -12.27 -4.89
CA ASP A 64 6.36 -13.73 -4.86
C ASP A 64 4.99 -14.42 -4.72
N LEU A 65 4.05 -14.00 -5.59
CA LEU A 65 2.65 -14.43 -5.61
C LEU A 65 2.18 -14.69 -7.04
N GLU A 66 1.14 -15.50 -7.19
CA GLU A 66 0.43 -15.60 -8.46
C GLU A 66 -0.35 -14.31 -8.77
N LEU A 67 -0.56 -14.02 -10.07
CA LEU A 67 -1.30 -12.83 -10.49
C LEU A 67 -2.71 -12.79 -9.88
N SER A 68 -3.38 -13.94 -9.76
CA SER A 68 -4.70 -14.02 -9.13
C SER A 68 -4.68 -13.58 -7.67
N GLU A 69 -3.67 -13.97 -6.89
CA GLU A 69 -3.54 -13.59 -5.48
C GLU A 69 -3.20 -12.10 -5.32
N CYS A 70 -2.40 -11.55 -6.24
CA CYS A 70 -2.18 -10.11 -6.32
C CYS A 70 -3.48 -9.36 -6.59
N LEU A 71 -4.30 -9.84 -7.53
CA LEU A 71 -5.57 -9.22 -7.89
C LEU A 71 -6.59 -9.29 -6.75
N GLU A 72 -6.70 -10.42 -6.05
CA GLU A 72 -7.50 -10.54 -4.83
C GLU A 72 -7.09 -9.50 -3.78
N SER A 73 -5.78 -9.34 -3.56
CA SER A 73 -5.26 -8.36 -2.61
C SER A 73 -5.58 -6.92 -3.05
N ILE A 74 -5.55 -6.64 -4.36
CA ILE A 74 -5.93 -5.35 -4.94
C ILE A 74 -7.43 -5.08 -4.74
N ASP A 75 -8.28 -6.09 -4.91
CA ASP A 75 -9.71 -5.97 -4.66
C ASP A 75 -9.97 -5.56 -3.20
N ILE A 76 -9.34 -6.25 -2.24
CA ILE A 76 -9.45 -5.92 -0.80
C ILE A 76 -8.94 -4.50 -0.52
N LEU A 77 -7.80 -4.10 -1.10
CA LEU A 77 -7.26 -2.75 -0.92
C LEU A 77 -8.18 -1.66 -1.51
N GLU A 78 -8.92 -1.96 -2.57
CA GLU A 78 -9.92 -1.05 -3.13
C GLU A 78 -11.16 -0.96 -2.24
N GLU A 79 -11.67 -2.10 -1.76
CA GLU A 79 -12.82 -2.16 -0.83
C GLU A 79 -12.55 -1.40 0.47
N GLU A 80 -11.35 -1.55 1.02
CA GLU A 80 -10.90 -0.84 2.22
C GLU A 80 -10.54 0.64 1.95
N GLY A 81 -10.55 1.06 0.68
CA GLY A 81 -10.42 2.44 0.25
C GLY A 81 -8.98 2.96 0.17
N PHE A 82 -7.97 2.08 0.24
CA PHE A 82 -6.55 2.45 0.12
C PHE A 82 -6.16 2.80 -1.32
N ILE A 83 -6.85 2.20 -2.29
CA ILE A 83 -6.67 2.45 -3.72
C ILE A 83 -8.01 2.65 -4.43
N SER A 84 -7.96 3.00 -5.71
CA SER A 84 -9.10 2.91 -6.62
C SER A 84 -8.63 2.53 -8.01
N ARG A 85 -9.46 1.82 -8.77
CA ARG A 85 -9.20 1.49 -10.18
C ARG A 85 -9.95 2.41 -11.13
N LYS A 86 -9.30 2.79 -12.22
CA LYS A 86 -9.92 3.49 -13.37
C LYS A 86 -9.50 2.79 -14.65
N GLY A 87 -10.37 1.90 -15.14
CA GLY A 87 -9.98 0.95 -16.19
C GLY A 87 -8.89 0.02 -15.68
N GLN A 88 -7.78 -0.09 -16.41
CA GLN A 88 -6.64 -0.94 -16.02
C GLN A 88 -5.63 -0.23 -15.10
N LYS A 89 -5.88 1.02 -14.70
CA LYS A 89 -4.95 1.80 -13.87
C LYS A 89 -5.31 1.74 -12.40
N ILE A 90 -4.29 1.64 -11.54
CA ILE A 90 -4.40 1.80 -10.10
C ILE A 90 -4.09 3.25 -9.73
N ILE A 91 -4.92 3.82 -8.85
CA ILE A 91 -4.71 5.13 -8.23
C ILE A 91 -4.55 4.91 -6.73
N LEU A 92 -3.36 5.21 -6.20
CA LEU A 92 -3.09 5.20 -4.76
C LEU A 92 -3.77 6.42 -4.10
N ARG A 93 -4.69 6.17 -3.16
CA ARG A 93 -5.45 7.25 -2.47
C ARG A 93 -4.68 7.88 -1.32
N ILE A 94 -3.70 7.17 -0.80
CA ILE A 94 -2.67 7.71 0.08
C ILE A 94 -1.44 7.94 -0.80
N LYS A 95 -0.83 9.11 -0.66
CA LYS A 95 0.43 9.44 -1.36
C LYS A 95 1.56 9.57 -0.35
N PRO A 96 2.78 9.12 -0.71
CA PRO A 96 3.95 9.34 0.11
C PRO A 96 4.28 10.83 0.19
N ILE A 97 4.93 11.18 1.29
CA ILE A 97 5.26 12.57 1.63
C ILE A 97 6.31 13.13 0.66
N THR A 98 7.26 12.27 0.27
CA THR A 98 8.27 12.51 -0.77
C THR A 98 8.66 11.15 -1.34
N TYR A 99 8.63 11.01 -2.66
CA TYR A 99 9.47 10.00 -3.33
C TYR A 99 10.88 10.57 -3.33
N LYS A 100 11.81 9.95 -2.59
CA LYS A 100 13.23 10.30 -2.70
C LYS A 100 13.87 9.47 -3.80
#